data_AF-A0A6P1I8J8-F1
#
_entry.id   AF-A0A6P1I8J8-F1
#
_cell.length_a   1.000
_cell.length_b   1.000
_cell.length_c   1.000
_cell.angle_alpha   90.00
_cell.angle_beta   90.00
_cell.angle_gamma   90.00
#
_symmetry.space_group_name_H-M   'P 1'
#
loop_
_entity.id
_entity.type
_entity.pdbx_description
1 polymer ?
#
loop_
_entity_poly.entity_id
_entity_poly.type
_entity_poly.pdbx_seq_one_letter_code
_entity_poly.pdbx_strand_id
1 'polypeptide(L)' 'MVPLTSNTAHVFAFQVLVDPDESGMPRESKAQAEQVRSVSVRRLDLEPVGKLSTRTLAALEEALRLHLDLR' A
#
# COMPACT_ATOMS: atom_id res chain seq x y z
N MET A 1 -1.02 -0.27 -9.23
CA MET A 1 -1.65 -0.33 -7.88
C MET A 1 -0.83 -1.26 -6.98
N VAL A 2 -0.86 -1.02 -5.67
CA VAL A 2 -0.24 -1.89 -4.65
C VAL A 2 -1.37 -2.45 -3.75
N PRO A 3 -1.54 -3.77 -3.63
CA PRO A 3 -2.57 -4.36 -2.78
C PRO A 3 -2.34 -4.09 -1.29
N LEU A 4 -3.45 -4.03 -0.54
CA LEU A 4 -3.46 -4.01 0.93
C LEU A 4 -3.92 -5.36 1.47
N THR A 5 -3.35 -5.78 2.61
CA THR A 5 -3.88 -6.86 3.44
C THR A 5 -3.93 -6.42 4.89
N SER A 6 -4.91 -6.92 5.64
CA SER A 6 -5.00 -6.66 7.06
C SER A 6 -4.35 -7.74 7.93
N ASN A 7 -3.62 -8.68 7.32
CA ASN A 7 -2.70 -9.55 8.03
C ASN A 7 -1.35 -8.85 8.23
N THR A 8 -1.17 -8.23 9.40
CA THR A 8 0.04 -7.49 9.77
C THR A 8 1.01 -8.29 10.65
N ALA A 9 0.82 -9.62 10.78
CA ALA A 9 1.63 -10.46 11.68
C ALA A 9 3.15 -10.37 11.42
N HIS A 10 3.54 -10.18 10.17
CA HIS A 10 4.92 -9.88 9.76
C HIS A 10 4.90 -8.76 8.73
N VAL A 11 5.79 -7.78 8.89
CA VAL A 11 5.96 -6.68 7.94
C VAL A 11 7.40 -6.69 7.47
N PHE A 12 7.61 -6.98 6.19
CA PHE A 12 8.93 -7.02 5.57
C PHE A 12 9.37 -5.62 5.13
N ALA A 13 10.67 -5.45 4.83
CA ALA A 13 11.23 -4.16 4.42
C ALA A 13 10.60 -3.59 3.13
N PHE A 14 10.03 -4.43 2.28
CA PHE A 14 9.27 -4.04 1.08
C PHE A 14 7.75 -3.89 1.35
N GLN A 15 7.34 -3.82 2.61
CA GLN A 15 5.94 -3.63 3.02
C GLN A 15 5.84 -2.43 3.96
N VAL A 16 4.70 -1.76 3.93
CA VAL A 16 4.46 -0.53 4.71
C VAL A 16 3.15 -0.67 5.46
N LEU A 17 3.19 -0.45 6.78
CA LEU A 17 1.97 -0.36 7.59
C LEU A 17 1.16 0.87 7.20
N VAL A 18 -0.16 0.71 7.18
CA VAL A 18 -1.12 1.76 6.87
C VAL A 18 -2.18 1.79 7.96
N ASP A 19 -2.31 2.94 8.60
CA ASP A 19 -3.29 3.18 9.65
C ASP A 19 -4.73 3.07 9.13
N PRO A 20 -5.69 2.68 10.00
CA PRO A 20 -7.12 2.67 9.67
C PRO A 20 -7.61 3.99 9.07
N ASP A 21 -7.20 5.12 9.66
CA ASP A 21 -7.62 6.47 9.26
C ASP A 21 -7.11 6.86 7.87
N GLU A 22 -5.99 6.29 7.43
CA GLU A 22 -5.45 6.52 6.09
C GLU A 22 -6.01 5.55 5.05
N SER A 23 -6.20 4.29 5.43
CA SER A 23 -6.64 3.22 4.53
C SER A 23 -8.15 3.19 4.29
N GLY A 24 -8.94 3.74 5.21
CA GLY A 24 -10.40 3.55 5.24
C GLY A 24 -10.82 2.13 5.66
N MET A 25 -9.87 1.31 6.11
CA MET A 25 -10.16 -0.03 6.63
C MET A 25 -10.45 0.03 8.14
N PRO A 26 -11.28 -0.88 8.68
CA PRO A 26 -11.63 -0.86 10.11
C PRO A 26 -10.47 -1.27 11.04
N ARG A 27 -9.34 -1.73 10.48
CA ARG A 27 -8.16 -2.18 11.22
C ARG A 27 -6.90 -1.89 10.43
N GLU A 28 -5.76 -1.93 11.12
CA GLU A 28 -4.45 -1.74 10.52
C GLU A 28 -4.25 -2.70 9.34
N SER A 29 -3.58 -2.20 8.31
CA SER A 29 -3.25 -2.96 7.13
C SER A 29 -1.80 -2.75 6.72
N LYS A 30 -1.33 -3.52 5.74
CA LYS A 30 -0.04 -3.30 5.11
C LYS A 30 -0.15 -3.28 3.59
N ALA A 31 0.55 -2.34 2.97
CA ALA A 31 0.77 -2.30 1.54
C ALA A 31 1.87 -3.30 1.17
N GLN A 32 1.62 -4.08 0.13
CA GLN A 32 2.48 -5.18 -0.32
C GLN A 32 3.17 -4.81 -1.64
N ALA A 33 4.32 -4.12 -1.57
CA ALA A 33 5.02 -3.68 -2.78
C ALA A 33 5.38 -4.86 -3.69
N GLU A 34 5.59 -6.05 -3.13
CA GLU A 34 5.88 -7.28 -3.86
C GLU A 34 4.72 -7.78 -4.73
N GLN A 35 3.52 -7.25 -4.53
CA GLN A 35 2.33 -7.57 -5.32
C GLN A 35 1.90 -6.40 -6.23
N VAL A 36 2.79 -5.44 -6.48
CA VAL A 36 2.53 -4.32 -7.40
C VAL A 36 2.08 -4.84 -8.76
N ARG A 37 1.02 -4.24 -9.30
CA ARG A 37 0.45 -4.64 -10.59
C ARG A 37 -0.23 -3.50 -11.34
N SER A 38 -0.27 -3.62 -12.66
CA SER A 38 -1.08 -2.77 -13.52
C SER A 38 -2.52 -3.28 -13.58
N VAL A 39 -3.49 -2.37 -13.52
CA VAL A 39 -4.92 -2.67 -13.69
C VAL A 39 -5.57 -1.65 -14.61
N SER A 40 -6.60 -2.06 -15.34
CA SER A 40 -7.44 -1.12 -16.08
C SER A 40 -8.21 -0.23 -15.09
N VAL A 41 -8.32 1.06 -15.39
CA VAL A 41 -9.18 2.01 -14.66
C VAL A 41 -10.63 1.55 -14.54
N ARG A 42 -11.12 0.70 -15.45
CA ARG A 42 -12.46 0.10 -15.39
C ARG A 42 -12.66 -0.87 -14.21
N ARG A 43 -11.57 -1.25 -13.51
CA ARG A 43 -11.60 -2.10 -12.32
C ARG A 43 -11.55 -1.30 -11.01
N LEU A 44 -11.49 0.02 -11.08
CA LEU A 44 -11.51 0.88 -9.90
C LEU A 44 -12.96 1.31 -9.63
N ASP A 45 -13.35 1.27 -8.36
CA ASP A 45 -14.58 1.91 -7.91
C ASP A 45 -14.44 3.43 -8.04
N LEU A 46 -15.58 4.12 -8.22
CA LEU A 46 -15.61 5.58 -8.41
C LEU A 46 -15.26 6.33 -7.14
N GLU A 47 -15.63 5.79 -5.98
CA GLU A 47 -15.44 6.45 -4.68
C GLU A 47 -14.13 5.98 -4.03
N PRO A 48 -13.22 6.90 -3.66
CA PRO A 48 -12.04 6.54 -2.90
C PRO A 48 -12.42 6.13 -1.46
N VAL A 49 -11.80 5.06 -0.95
CA VAL A 49 -12.06 4.57 0.41
C VAL A 49 -11.18 5.23 1.47
N GLY A 50 -10.06 5.81 1.08
CA GLY A 50 -9.07 6.39 1.99
C GLY A 50 -8.02 7.20 1.25
N LYS A 51 -7.11 7.81 2.00
CA LYS A 51 -6.02 8.62 1.46
C LYS A 51 -4.78 8.50 2.35
N LEU A 52 -3.69 8.04 1.75
CA LEU A 52 -2.40 7.97 2.44
C LEU A 52 -1.88 9.36 2.76
N SER A 53 -1.24 9.49 3.92
CA SER A 53 -0.44 10.66 4.26
C SER A 53 0.81 10.71 3.38
N THR A 54 1.39 11.91 3.25
CA THR A 54 2.67 12.09 2.52
C THR A 54 3.77 11.21 3.08
N ARG A 55 3.77 10.97 4.40
CA ARG A 55 4.75 10.11 5.08
C ARG A 55 4.59 8.65 4.65
N THR A 56 3.37 8.12 4.70
CA THR A 56 3.09 6.72 4.30
C THR A 56 3.35 6.51 2.81
N LEU A 57 3.00 7.49 1.97
CA LEU A 57 3.29 7.45 0.54
C LEU A 57 4.80 7.41 0.27
N ALA A 58 5.61 8.23 0.97
CA ALA A 58 7.07 8.22 0.83
C ALA A 58 7.69 6.88 1.28
N ALA A 59 7.21 6.30 2.37
CA ALA A 59 7.65 4.96 2.80
C ALA A 59 7.30 3.90 1.75
N LEU A 60 6.13 4.01 1.11
CA LEU A 60 5.73 3.10 0.04
C LEU A 60 6.60 3.25 -1.21
N GLU A 61 7.06 4.46 -1.52
CA GLU A 61 8.00 4.73 -2.60
C GLU A 61 9.34 4.01 -2.36
N GLU A 62 9.89 4.09 -1.14
CA GLU A 62 11.11 3.37 -0.76
C GLU A 62 10.93 1.85 -0.79
N ALA A 63 9.78 1.34 -0.32
CA ALA A 63 9.46 -0.08 -0.40
C ALA A 63 9.37 -0.59 -1.86
N LEU A 64 8.81 0.23 -2.77
CA LEU A 64 8.76 -0.06 -4.20
C LEU A 64 10.15 -0.02 -4.83
N ARG A 65 10.99 0.97 -4.50
CA ARG A 65 12.38 1.03 -4.94
C ARG A 65 13.15 -0.22 -4.53
N LEU A 66 13.03 -0.61 -3.27
CA LEU A 66 13.64 -1.84 -2.75
C LEU A 66 13.15 -3.09 -3.50
N HIS A 67 11.84 -3.22 -3.71
CA HIS A 67 11.26 -4.38 -4.38
C HIS A 67 11.68 -4.48 -5.86
N LEU A 68 11.80 -3.34 -6.53
CA LEU A 68 12.10 -3.24 -7.96
C LEU A 68 13.60 -3.06 -8.27
N ASP A 69 14.46 -3.09 -7.25
CA ASP A 69 15.90 -2.83 -7.35
C ASP A 69 16.23 -1.49 -8.04
N LEU A 70 15.48 -0.45 -7.68
CA LEU A 70 15.68 0.92 -8.16
C LEU A 70 16.46 1.72 -7.11
N ARG A 71 17.51 2.43 -7.55
CA ARG A 71 18.34 3.30 -6.72
C ARG A 71 17.99 4.76 -6.91
#